data_AF-A0A3N5P5A5-F1
#
_entry.id   AF-A0A3N5P5A5-F1
#
_cell.length_a   1.000
_cell.length_b   1.000
_cell.length_c   1.000
_cell.angle_alpha   90.00
_cell.angle_beta   90.00
_cell.angle_gamma   90.00
#
_symmetry.space_group_name_H-M   'P 1'
#
loop_
_entity.id
_entity.type
_entity.pdbx_description
1 polymer ?
#
loop_
_entity_poly.entity_id
_entity_poly.type
_entity_poly.pdbx_seq_one_letter_code
_entity_poly.pdbx_strand_id
1 'polypeptide(L)' 'MVMDMLDVQKTIAADSLVQEVVEHHPETVLVFVRHGLHCVGCTISPFHTIADSAREHAVALEPLLGALNHAAAGQGPA' A
#
# COMPACT_ATOMS: atom_id res chain seq x y z
N MET A 1 -23.52 4.93 -5.19
CA MET A 1 -22.78 3.98 -6.05
C MET A 1 -21.91 4.79 -7.01
N VAL A 2 -21.07 5.67 -6.47
CA VAL A 2 -20.25 6.59 -7.27
C VAL A 2 -18.85 6.55 -6.70
N MET A 3 -17.97 5.89 -7.43
CA MET A 3 -16.53 6.15 -7.52
C MET A 3 -16.06 5.36 -8.74
N ASP A 4 -16.60 5.77 -9.88
CA ASP A 4 -16.06 5.48 -11.20
C ASP A 4 -14.76 6.29 -11.33
N MET A 5 -13.71 5.67 -11.88
CA MET A 5 -12.69 6.38 -12.67
C MET A 5 -11.57 7.15 -11.91
N LEU A 6 -10.70 6.42 -11.22
CA LEU A 6 -9.27 6.80 -11.11
C LEU A 6 -8.42 5.55 -11.37
N ASP A 7 -7.74 5.58 -12.52
CA ASP A 7 -6.66 4.72 -13.01
C ASP A 7 -6.44 3.37 -12.32
N VAL A 8 -6.54 2.32 -13.14
CA VAL A 8 -5.80 1.05 -12.99
C VAL A 8 -4.38 1.36 -12.50
N GLN A 9 -4.13 1.32 -11.19
CA GLN A 9 -2.83 1.68 -10.61
C GLN A 9 -1.84 0.55 -10.91
N LYS A 10 -1.19 0.68 -12.06
CA LYS A 10 -0.08 -0.17 -12.49
C LYS A 10 1.17 0.02 -11.62
N THR A 11 1.27 1.18 -10.94
CA THR A 11 2.41 1.56 -10.11
C THR A 11 1.89 2.15 -8.80
N ILE A 12 2.34 1.62 -7.67
CA ILE A 12 2.02 2.12 -6.34
C ILE A 12 2.95 3.30 -6.03
N ALA A 13 2.38 4.44 -5.67
CA ALA A 13 3.10 5.68 -5.37
C ALA A 13 2.94 6.10 -3.90
N ALA A 14 3.71 7.11 -3.50
CA ALA A 14 3.74 7.60 -2.11
C ALA A 14 2.39 8.18 -1.64
N ASP A 15 1.62 8.76 -2.55
CA ASP A 15 0.31 9.37 -2.36
C ASP A 15 -0.85 8.37 -2.55
N SER A 16 -0.58 7.14 -2.97
CA SER A 16 -1.59 6.08 -3.06
C SER A 16 -2.18 5.79 -1.68
N LEU A 17 -3.50 5.59 -1.61
CA LEU A 17 -4.16 5.21 -0.36
C LEU A 17 -3.88 3.75 -0.03
N VAL A 18 -3.58 3.46 1.23
CA VAL A 18 -3.33 2.07 1.69
C VAL A 18 -4.50 1.16 1.36
N GLN A 19 -5.73 1.63 1.60
CA GLN A 19 -6.92 0.84 1.32
C GLN A 19 -7.07 0.51 -0.17
N GLU A 20 -6.89 1.49 -1.06
CA GLU A 20 -6.98 1.27 -2.51
C GLU A 20 -5.91 0.28 -2.98
N VAL A 21 -4.68 0.40 -2.48
CA VAL A 21 -3.58 -0.52 -2.79
C VAL A 21 -3.94 -1.95 -2.39
N VAL A 22 -4.52 -2.15 -1.20
CA VAL A 22 -4.87 -3.48 -0.68
C VAL A 22 -6.09 -4.07 -1.39
N GLU A 23 -7.07 -3.23 -1.74
CA GLU A 23 -8.25 -3.64 -2.52
C GLU A 23 -7.88 -4.12 -3.93
N HIS A 24 -6.93 -3.44 -4.58
CA HIS A 24 -6.50 -3.77 -5.95
C HIS A 24 -5.37 -4.82 -6.00
N HIS A 25 -4.49 -4.84 -5.00
CA HIS A 25 -3.30 -5.70 -4.93
C HIS A 25 -3.24 -6.42 -3.57
N PRO A 26 -4.12 -7.39 -3.29
CA PRO A 26 -4.23 -8.04 -1.98
C PRO A 26 -2.93 -8.74 -1.52
N GLU A 27 -2.07 -9.14 -2.44
CA GLU A 27 -0.73 -9.67 -2.16
C GLU A 27 0.20 -8.67 -1.44
N THR A 28 -0.05 -7.37 -1.57
CA THR A 28 0.71 -6.33 -0.88
C THR A 28 0.47 -6.31 0.63
N VAL A 29 -0.61 -6.92 1.13
CA VAL A 29 -0.89 -7.04 2.57
C VAL A 29 0.29 -7.64 3.32
N LEU A 30 0.95 -8.65 2.74
CA LEU A 30 2.10 -9.27 3.38
C LEU A 30 3.32 -8.32 3.45
N VAL A 31 3.48 -7.43 2.47
CA VAL A 31 4.53 -6.41 2.47
C VAL A 31 4.31 -5.42 3.63
N PHE A 32 3.08 -4.94 3.78
CA PHE A 32 2.72 -4.06 4.90
C PHE A 32 3.02 -4.72 6.25
N VAL A 33 2.59 -5.96 6.47
CA VAL A 33 2.83 -6.69 7.72
C VAL A 33 4.33 -6.89 7.97
N ARG A 34 5.12 -7.25 6.95
CA ARG A 34 6.59 -7.43 7.07
C ARG A 34 7.31 -6.13 7.44
N HIS A 35 6.76 -4.99 7.04
CA HIS A 35 7.28 -3.67 7.39
C HIS A 35 6.67 -3.09 8.67
N GLY A 36 5.92 -3.89 9.45
CA GLY A 36 5.35 -3.46 10.74
C GLY A 36 4.12 -2.57 10.60
N LEU A 37 3.58 -2.43 9.39
CA LEU A 37 2.36 -1.68 9.10
C LEU A 37 1.14 -2.59 9.32
N HIS A 38 0.81 -2.85 10.58
CA HIS A 38 -0.37 -3.65 10.95
C HIS A 38 -1.70 -2.90 10.79
N CYS A 39 -1.65 -1.62 10.41
CA CYS A 39 -2.79 -0.72 10.32
C CYS A 39 -3.76 -1.03 9.17
N VAL A 40 -3.45 -2.00 8.30
CA VAL A 40 -4.23 -2.40 7.12
C VAL A 40 -5.67 -2.84 7.44
N GLY A 41 -6.03 -2.97 8.72
CA GLY A 41 -7.40 -3.25 9.20
C GLY A 41 -7.93 -2.26 10.26
N CYS A 42 -7.27 -1.11 10.46
CA CYS A 42 -7.70 -0.10 11.42
C CYS A 42 -8.70 0.88 10.77
N THR A 43 -9.65 1.43 11.55
CA THR A 43 -10.72 2.32 11.04
C THR A 43 -10.23 3.63 10.42
N ILE A 44 -8.95 3.97 10.61
CA ILE A 44 -8.29 5.17 10.07
C ILE A 44 -7.54 4.87 8.75
N SER A 45 -7.29 3.60 8.44
CA SER A 45 -6.60 3.13 7.23
C SER A 45 -7.15 3.63 5.88
N PRO A 46 -8.47 3.91 5.70
CA PRO A 46 -8.99 4.44 4.44
C PRO A 46 -8.41 5.81 4.05
N PHE A 47 -7.85 6.55 5.01
CA PHE A 47 -7.44 7.94 4.83
C PHE A 47 -5.92 8.14 4.83
N HIS A 48 -5.13 7.08 5.04
CA HIS A 48 -3.68 7.17 5.03
C HIS A 48 -3.10 6.84 3.66
N THR A 49 -2.23 7.73 3.18
CA THR A 49 -1.34 7.44 2.06
C THR A 49 -0.24 6.46 2.49
N ILE A 50 0.47 5.89 1.51
CA ILE A 50 1.68 5.09 1.79
C ILE A 50 2.72 5.93 2.55
N ALA A 51 2.91 7.20 2.16
CA ALA A 51 3.82 8.12 2.83
C ALA A 51 3.42 8.42 4.27
N ASP A 52 2.12 8.65 4.54
CA ASP A 52 1.63 8.88 5.90
C ASP A 52 1.91 7.66 6.80
N SER A 53 1.58 6.46 6.28
CA SER A 53 1.81 5.20 6.98
C SER A 53 3.30 4.96 7.24
N ALA A 54 4.14 5.21 6.24
CA ALA A 54 5.59 5.08 6.39
C ALA A 54 6.13 6.03 7.47
N ARG A 55 5.65 7.28 7.49
CA ARG A 55 6.06 8.29 8.47
C ARG A 55 5.60 7.95 9.87
N GLU A 56 4.33 7.58 10.06
CA GLU A 56 3.74 7.29 11.38
C GLU A 56 4.41 6.09 12.05
N HIS A 57 4.83 5.10 11.25
CA HIS A 57 5.44 3.88 11.74
C HIS A 57 6.97 3.84 11.60
N ALA A 58 7.60 4.97 11.25
CA ALA A 58 9.04 5.09 11.05
C ALA A 58 9.62 4.04 10.08
N VAL A 59 8.87 3.72 9.03
CA VAL A 59 9.28 2.83 7.94
C VAL A 59 9.91 3.67 6.82
N ALA A 60 10.98 3.16 6.22
CA ALA A 60 11.59 3.80 5.07
C ALA A 60 10.65 3.71 3.85
N LEU A 61 10.25 4.87 3.31
CA LEU A 61 9.27 4.96 2.22
C LEU A 61 9.77 4.31 0.91
N GLU A 62 11.01 4.55 0.51
CA GLU A 62 11.55 4.03 -0.75
C GLU A 62 11.61 2.49 -0.78
N PRO A 63 12.14 1.80 0.25
CA PRO A 63 12.08 0.33 0.33
C PRO A 63 10.66 -0.22 0.34
N LEU A 64 9.74 0.44 1.05
CA LEU A 64 8.33 0.05 1.11
C LEU A 64 7.69 0.12 -0.28
N LEU A 65 7.85 1.24 -1.00
CA LEU A 65 7.32 1.38 -2.36
C LEU A 65 7.91 0.33 -3.32
N GLY A 66 9.21 0.04 -3.22
CA GLY A 66 9.85 -1.00 -4.02
C GLY A 66 9.23 -2.38 -3.78
N ALA A 67 9.06 -2.75 -2.51
CA ALA A 67 8.46 -4.04 -2.13
C ALA A 67 6.99 -4.14 -2.55
N LEU A 68 6.21 -3.05 -2.39
CA LEU A 68 4.81 -2.99 -2.79
C LEU A 68 4.66 -3.17 -4.31
N ASN A 69 5.44 -2.43 -5.10
CA ASN A 69 5.42 -2.54 -6.56
C ASN A 69 5.90 -3.91 -7.05
N HIS A 70 6.88 -4.52 -6.37
CA HIS A 70 7.34 -5.86 -6.69
C HIS A 70 6.24 -6.91 -6.48
N ALA A 71 5.56 -6.85 -5.33
CA ALA A 71 4.45 -7.74 -5.01
C ALA A 71 3.28 -7.56 -6.01
N ALA A 72 2.88 -6.31 -6.27
CA ALA A 72 1.83 -5.96 -7.24
C ALA A 72 2.13 -6.43 -8.67
N ALA A 73 3.40 -6.59 -9.03
CA ALA A 73 3.80 -7.13 -10.34
C ALA A 73 3.71 -8.66 -10.41
N GLY A 74 3.21 -9.35 -9.38
CA GLY A 74 3.12 -10.81 -9.32
C GLY A 74 4.48 -11.50 -9.19
N GLN A 75 5.52 -10.75 -8.84
CA GLN A 75 6.85 -11.29 -8.56
C GLN A 75 6.86 -11.63 -7.07
N GLY A 76 6.91 -12.93 -6.76
CA GLY A 76 6.90 -13.43 -5.38
C GLY A 76 7.97 -12.76 -4.50
N PRO A 77 7.88 -12.88 -3.16
CA PRO A 77 8.63 -12.01 -2.25
C PRO A 77 10.14 -12.04 -2.51
N ALA A 78 10.69 -10.89 -2.87
CA ALA A 78 12.13 -10.61 -2.81
C ALA A 78 12.67 -10.67 -1.37
#